data_AF-A0A7J6S6S5-F1
#
_entry.id   AF-A0A7J6S6S5-F1
#
_cell.length_a   1.000
_cell.length_b   1.000
_cell.length_c   1.000
_cell.angle_alpha   90.00
_cell.angle_beta   90.00
_cell.angle_gamma   90.00
#
_symmetry.space_group_name_H-M   'P 1'
#
loop_
_entity.id
_entity.type
_entity.pdbx_description
1 polymer ?
#
loop_
_entity_poly.entity_id
_entity_poly.type
_entity_poly.pdbx_seq_one_letter_code
_entity_poly.pdbx_strand_id
1 'polypeptide(L)'
;SGIVAQLCYINHPIKGCISCPSSTSTPFQAALITCIISNLGEAPAASLAVQGALLTFMLSSISFGLSLLLVVAVCKREYLETFKTAFPQPVIYGFFVAIGLAMIDSSLKVVVGEDILTACWNNRICFLQCLASLLCGLLNRFGSRYLHHYLALPGLLMAEIAVVYVCLAACGVSVEEARDDGWLFDSVSAGSVLTLPANYVAHPIGDVWGLVSSQIWSILASMIVVLWVDLAAGTVV
;
A
#
# COMPACT_ATOMS: atom_id res chain seq x y z
N SER A 1 1.83 -10.11 -4.45
CA SER A 1 1.87 -11.12 -3.39
C SER A 1 0.54 -11.84 -3.14
N GLY A 2 -0.63 -11.26 -3.47
CA GLY A 2 -1.94 -11.88 -3.22
C GLY A 2 -2.17 -13.26 -3.86
N ILE A 3 -1.72 -13.47 -5.10
CA ILE A 3 -1.86 -14.78 -5.78
C ILE A 3 -1.08 -15.87 -5.02
N VAL A 4 0.17 -15.60 -4.64
CA VAL A 4 1.02 -16.55 -3.90
C VAL A 4 0.43 -16.82 -2.51
N ALA A 5 -0.03 -15.79 -1.81
CA ALA A 5 -0.72 -15.96 -0.53
C ALA A 5 -1.98 -16.83 -0.67
N GLN A 6 -2.78 -16.63 -1.72
CA GLN A 6 -3.99 -17.42 -1.97
C GLN A 6 -3.65 -18.88 -2.29
N LEU A 7 -2.57 -19.12 -3.04
CA LEU A 7 -2.08 -20.47 -3.31
C LEU A 7 -1.64 -21.20 -2.03
N CYS A 8 -0.95 -20.51 -1.11
CA CYS A 8 -0.59 -21.08 0.19
C CYS A 8 -1.81 -21.37 1.09
N TYR A 9 -2.92 -20.64 0.90
CA TYR A 9 -4.16 -20.79 1.66
C TYR A 9 -5.12 -21.85 1.09
N ILE A 10 -4.78 -22.54 0.00
CA ILE A 10 -5.65 -23.56 -0.62
C ILE A 10 -6.05 -24.67 0.37
N ASN A 11 -5.17 -25.01 1.31
CA ASN A 11 -5.42 -26.06 2.33
C ASN A 11 -5.88 -25.50 3.69
N HIS A 12 -6.36 -24.26 3.74
CA HIS A 12 -6.81 -23.66 4.99
C HIS A 12 -8.13 -24.31 5.47
N PRO A 13 -8.30 -24.59 6.80
CA PRO A 13 -9.51 -25.21 7.32
C PRO A 13 -10.78 -24.37 7.14
N ILE A 14 -10.63 -23.05 6.98
CA ILE A 14 -11.74 -22.13 6.71
C ILE A 14 -11.97 -22.03 5.20
N LYS A 15 -12.99 -22.73 4.71
CA LYS A 15 -13.42 -22.68 3.31
C LYS A 15 -13.94 -21.27 2.98
N GLY A 16 -13.48 -20.70 1.86
CA GLY A 16 -13.89 -19.36 1.40
C GLY A 16 -13.07 -18.21 1.96
N CYS A 17 -11.98 -18.48 2.70
CA CYS A 17 -11.04 -17.45 3.12
C CYS A 17 -10.24 -16.93 1.91
N ILE A 18 -10.27 -15.61 1.69
CA ILE A 18 -9.46 -14.94 0.69
C ILE A 18 -8.28 -14.29 1.42
N SER A 19 -7.06 -14.74 1.13
CA SER A 19 -5.86 -14.11 1.66
C SER A 19 -5.46 -12.96 0.74
N CYS A 20 -5.82 -11.77 1.17
CA CYS A 20 -5.34 -10.53 0.55
C CYS A 20 -4.07 -10.06 1.26
N PRO A 21 -3.17 -9.33 0.56
CA PRO A 21 -2.08 -8.64 1.23
C PRO A 21 -2.64 -7.72 2.32
N SER A 22 -2.08 -7.80 3.53
CA SER A 22 -2.58 -7.02 4.66
C SER A 22 -2.34 -5.53 4.43
N SER A 23 -3.40 -4.73 4.54
CA SER A 23 -3.33 -3.27 4.44
C SER A 23 -2.60 -2.64 5.63
N THR A 24 -2.41 -3.37 6.73
CA THR A 24 -1.65 -2.90 7.90
C THR A 24 -0.17 -2.70 7.58
N SER A 25 0.37 -3.42 6.60
CA SER A 25 1.78 -3.35 6.20
C SER A 25 2.10 -2.18 5.25
N THR A 26 1.09 -1.66 4.55
CA THR A 26 1.24 -0.61 3.53
C THR A 26 1.89 0.68 4.04
N PRO A 27 1.46 1.30 5.17
CA PRO A 27 2.11 2.52 5.64
C PRO A 27 3.56 2.30 6.09
N PHE A 28 3.90 1.11 6.61
CA PHE A 28 5.29 0.78 6.93
C PHE A 28 6.15 0.66 5.67
N GLN A 29 5.62 0.02 4.63
CA GLN A 29 6.30 -0.07 3.34
C GLN A 29 6.48 1.31 2.70
N ALA A 30 5.47 2.19 2.79
CA ALA A 30 5.59 3.58 2.33
C ALA A 30 6.69 4.33 3.09
N ALA A 31 6.71 4.26 4.43
CA ALA A 31 7.73 4.90 5.25
C ALA A 31 9.16 4.37 4.97
N LEU A 32 9.31 3.06 4.75
CA LEU A 32 10.59 2.47 4.33
C LEU A 32 11.07 3.04 2.99
N ILE A 33 10.18 3.11 2.01
CA ILE A 33 10.49 3.65 0.69
C ILE A 33 10.88 5.13 0.79
N THR A 34 10.13 5.92 1.57
CA THR A 34 10.49 7.33 1.84
C THR A 34 11.87 7.45 2.49
N CYS A 35 12.20 6.60 3.46
CA CYS A 35 13.52 6.58 4.07
C CYS A 35 14.61 6.28 3.04
N ILE A 36 14.42 5.29 2.18
CA ILE A 36 15.38 4.94 1.12
C ILE A 36 15.58 6.12 0.17
N ILE A 37 14.49 6.71 -0.32
CA ILE A 37 14.53 7.85 -1.25
C ILE A 37 15.20 9.06 -0.59
N SER A 38 14.94 9.33 0.69
CA SER A 38 15.59 10.45 1.41
C SER A 38 17.10 10.27 1.55
N ASN A 39 17.59 9.03 1.62
CA ASN A 39 19.02 8.71 1.71
C ASN A 39 19.72 8.72 0.34
N LEU A 40 18.97 8.83 -0.75
CA LEU A 40 19.49 8.85 -2.11
C LEU A 40 20.13 10.20 -2.48
N GLY A 41 19.85 11.27 -1.73
CA GLY A 41 20.32 12.63 -2.05
C GLY A 41 19.59 13.25 -3.25
N GLU A 42 19.94 14.49 -3.62
CA GLU A 42 19.22 15.28 -4.64
C GLU A 42 19.49 14.84 -6.11
N ALA A 43 20.46 13.95 -6.34
CA ALA A 43 20.99 13.67 -7.68
C ALA A 43 21.02 12.20 -8.19
N PRO A 44 20.30 11.21 -7.65
CA PRO A 44 20.18 9.94 -8.35
C PRO A 44 19.07 10.01 -9.40
N ALA A 45 19.32 9.36 -10.53
CA ALA A 45 18.31 9.15 -11.56
C ALA A 45 17.05 8.53 -10.94
N ALA A 46 15.87 9.06 -11.26
CA ALA A 46 14.58 8.58 -10.77
C ALA A 46 14.40 7.05 -10.95
N SER A 47 15.06 6.47 -11.95
CA SER A 47 15.15 5.04 -12.19
C SER A 47 15.79 4.26 -11.04
N LEU A 48 16.86 4.75 -10.42
CA LEU A 48 17.52 4.10 -9.27
C LEU A 48 16.61 4.09 -8.04
N ALA A 49 15.89 5.19 -7.78
CA ALA A 49 14.95 5.31 -6.68
C ALA A 49 13.80 4.29 -6.81
N VAL A 50 13.22 4.18 -8.01
CA VAL A 50 12.14 3.22 -8.30
C VAL A 50 12.65 1.77 -8.18
N GLN A 51 13.82 1.46 -8.72
CA GLN A 51 14.41 0.12 -8.60
C GLN A 51 14.71 -0.26 -7.14
N GLY A 52 15.31 0.66 -6.36
CA GLY A 52 15.60 0.45 -4.95
C GLY A 52 14.32 0.23 -4.14
N ALA A 53 13.31 1.05 -4.36
CA ALA A 53 12.00 0.89 -3.71
C ALA A 53 11.35 -0.47 -4.03
N LEU A 54 11.33 -0.88 -5.29
CA LEU A 54 10.78 -2.17 -5.71
C LEU A 54 11.56 -3.35 -5.12
N LEU A 55 12.90 -3.31 -5.16
CA LEU A 55 13.73 -4.37 -4.62
C LEU A 55 13.56 -4.50 -3.11
N THR A 56 13.56 -3.39 -2.37
CA THR A 56 13.30 -3.41 -0.92
C THR A 56 11.89 -3.91 -0.61
N PHE A 57 10.89 -3.51 -1.39
CA PHE A 57 9.53 -4.02 -1.23
C PHE A 57 9.45 -5.55 -1.43
N MET A 58 10.14 -6.09 -2.44
CA MET A 58 10.22 -7.53 -2.67
C MET A 58 10.94 -8.26 -1.54
N LEU A 59 12.12 -7.77 -1.13
CA LEU A 59 12.93 -8.38 -0.07
C LEU A 59 12.22 -8.35 1.28
N SER A 60 11.62 -7.21 1.65
CA SER A 60 10.85 -7.10 2.90
C SER A 60 9.64 -8.04 2.89
N SER A 61 8.91 -8.15 1.77
CA SER A 61 7.77 -9.07 1.64
C SER A 61 8.17 -10.54 1.76
N ILE A 62 9.27 -10.94 1.12
CA ILE A 62 9.80 -12.32 1.21
C ILE A 62 10.31 -12.61 2.62
N SER A 63 11.08 -11.70 3.20
CA SER A 63 11.65 -11.83 4.55
C SER A 63 10.56 -11.92 5.62
N PHE A 64 9.51 -11.10 5.47
CA PHE A 64 8.33 -11.15 6.33
C PHE A 64 7.58 -12.48 6.21
N GLY A 65 7.31 -12.94 4.98
CA GLY A 65 6.65 -14.22 4.73
C GLY A 65 7.45 -15.41 5.29
N LEU A 66 8.78 -15.38 5.15
CA LEU A 66 9.66 -16.40 5.73
C LEU A 66 9.65 -16.35 7.27
N SER A 67 9.66 -15.16 7.86
CA SER A 67 9.60 -14.98 9.31
C SER A 67 8.29 -15.49 9.90
N LEU A 68 7.16 -15.22 9.24
CA LEU A 68 5.87 -15.80 9.63
C LEU A 68 5.87 -17.33 9.50
N LEU A 69 6.43 -17.88 8.42
CA LEU A 69 6.53 -19.33 8.24
C LEU A 69 7.37 -19.96 9.36
N LEU A 70 8.51 -19.36 9.70
CA LEU A 70 9.37 -19.82 10.80
C LEU A 70 8.66 -19.75 12.15
N VAL A 71 7.96 -18.64 12.45
CA VAL A 71 7.20 -18.51 13.70
C VAL A 71 6.10 -19.57 13.77
N VAL A 72 5.35 -19.81 12.70
CA VAL A 72 4.30 -20.84 12.68
C VAL A 72 4.88 -22.25 12.75
N ALA A 73 6.03 -22.51 12.13
CA ALA A 73 6.68 -23.81 12.16
C ALA A 73 7.30 -24.14 13.54
N VAL A 74 7.85 -23.14 14.22
CA VAL A 74 8.56 -23.31 15.50
C VAL A 74 7.62 -23.13 16.70
N CYS A 75 6.77 -22.09 16.68
CA CYS A 75 5.80 -21.84 17.74
C CYS A 75 4.52 -22.63 17.47
N LYS A 76 4.26 -23.64 18.30
CA LYS A 76 2.97 -24.35 18.28
C LYS A 76 1.81 -23.35 18.44
N ARG A 77 0.70 -23.62 17.77
CA ARG A 77 -0.50 -22.75 17.71
C ARG A 77 -0.95 -22.23 19.09
N GLU A 78 -0.81 -23.04 20.13
CA GLU A 78 -1.17 -22.71 21.52
C GLU A 78 -0.39 -21.50 22.08
N TYR A 79 0.87 -21.34 21.69
CA TYR A 79 1.69 -20.20 22.14
C TYR A 79 1.29 -18.89 21.45
N LEU A 80 0.80 -18.95 20.20
CA LEU A 80 0.33 -17.77 19.48
C LEU A 80 -0.91 -17.15 20.15
N GLU A 81 -1.80 -17.96 20.72
CA GLU A 81 -2.95 -17.45 21.49
C GLU A 81 -2.53 -16.81 22.81
N THR A 82 -1.49 -17.36 23.46
CA THR A 82 -0.91 -16.77 24.68
C THR A 82 -0.26 -15.43 24.37
N PHE A 83 0.43 -15.31 23.23
CA PHE A 83 0.99 -14.04 22.78
C PHE A 83 -0.09 -12.97 22.55
N LYS A 84 -1.24 -13.32 21.95
CA LYS A 84 -2.35 -12.36 21.74
C LYS A 84 -2.88 -11.78 23.06
N THR A 85 -2.99 -12.61 24.10
CA THR A 85 -3.51 -12.18 25.40
C THR A 85 -2.52 -11.38 26.24
N ALA A 86 -1.22 -11.46 25.92
CA ALA A 86 -0.18 -10.68 26.60
C ALA A 86 -0.18 -9.18 26.22
N PHE A 87 -0.89 -8.78 25.16
CA PHE A 87 -0.89 -7.39 24.71
C PHE A 87 -1.98 -6.54 25.38
N PRO A 88 -1.60 -5.40 25.98
CA PRO A 88 -2.58 -4.43 26.46
C PRO A 88 -3.40 -3.88 25.28
N GLN A 89 -4.72 -4.07 25.33
CA GLN A 89 -5.66 -3.54 24.34
C GLN A 89 -5.49 -2.04 24.03
N PRO A 90 -5.15 -1.15 24.99
CA PRO A 90 -4.91 0.27 24.70
C PRO A 90 -3.77 0.51 23.69
N VAL A 91 -2.72 -0.30 23.72
CA VAL A 91 -1.58 -0.18 22.79
C VAL A 91 -2.01 -0.59 21.38
N ILE A 92 -2.77 -1.68 21.26
CA ILE A 92 -3.30 -2.15 19.98
C ILE A 92 -4.20 -1.08 19.35
N TYR A 93 -5.12 -0.49 20.11
CA TYR A 93 -6.00 0.57 19.59
C TYR A 93 -5.24 1.83 19.16
N GLY A 94 -4.30 2.31 19.99
CA GLY A 94 -3.47 3.47 19.64
C GLY A 94 -2.67 3.24 18.37
N PHE A 95 -2.14 2.02 18.22
CA PHE A 95 -1.41 1.61 17.03
C PHE A 95 -2.30 1.57 15.77
N PHE A 96 -3.50 0.99 15.84
CA PHE A 96 -4.43 0.98 14.69
C PHE A 96 -4.90 2.39 14.30
N VAL A 97 -5.05 3.30 15.27
CA VAL A 97 -5.33 4.71 14.98
C VAL A 97 -4.15 5.35 14.24
N ALA A 98 -2.91 5.10 14.68
CA ALA A 98 -1.71 5.62 14.02
C ALA A 98 -1.57 5.09 12.58
N ILE A 99 -1.79 3.79 12.34
CA ILE A 99 -1.86 3.21 10.98
C ILE A 99 -2.93 3.91 10.16
N GLY A 100 -4.14 4.04 10.69
CA GLY A 100 -5.25 4.65 9.97
C GLY A 100 -4.94 6.08 9.53
N LEU A 101 -4.35 6.89 10.42
CA LEU A 101 -3.90 8.24 10.10
C LEU A 101 -2.77 8.26 9.06
N ALA A 102 -1.78 7.36 9.18
CA ALA A 102 -0.69 7.25 8.23
C ALA A 102 -1.17 6.81 6.83
N MET A 103 -2.18 5.94 6.75
CA MET A 103 -2.80 5.55 5.49
C MET A 103 -3.54 6.71 4.84
N ILE A 104 -4.30 7.50 5.62
CA ILE A 104 -4.98 8.70 5.11
C ILE A 104 -3.95 9.70 4.56
N ASP A 105 -2.89 9.99 5.32
CA ASP A 105 -1.82 10.90 4.91
C ASP A 105 -1.13 10.41 3.63
N SER A 106 -0.76 9.13 3.57
CA SER A 106 -0.11 8.54 2.39
C SER A 106 -1.02 8.53 1.17
N SER A 107 -2.30 8.19 1.32
CA SER A 107 -3.26 8.19 0.20
C SER A 107 -3.50 9.58 -0.34
N LEU A 108 -3.61 10.60 0.52
CA LEU A 108 -3.79 11.98 0.08
C LEU A 108 -2.53 12.55 -0.59
N LYS A 109 -1.33 12.23 -0.08
CA LYS A 109 -0.06 12.60 -0.73
C LYS A 109 0.08 11.99 -2.12
N VAL A 110 -0.38 10.76 -2.33
CA VAL A 110 -0.39 10.12 -3.66
C VAL A 110 -1.30 10.87 -4.63
N VAL A 111 -2.41 11.43 -4.16
CA VAL A 111 -3.36 12.18 -5.00
C VAL A 111 -2.84 13.55 -5.39
N VAL A 112 -2.21 14.25 -4.44
CA VAL A 112 -1.80 15.66 -4.60
C VAL A 112 -0.37 15.81 -5.13
N GLY A 113 0.49 14.82 -4.90
CA GLY A 113 1.91 14.85 -5.25
C GLY A 113 2.79 15.72 -4.33
N GLU A 114 2.18 16.57 -3.51
CA GLU A 114 2.86 17.50 -2.59
C GLU A 114 2.22 17.49 -1.18
N ASP A 115 2.76 18.29 -0.26
CA ASP A 115 2.20 18.46 1.07
C ASP A 115 0.77 19.03 1.02
N ILE A 116 -0.16 18.26 1.59
CA ILE A 116 -1.62 18.44 1.50
C ILE A 116 -2.06 19.84 1.90
N LEU A 117 -1.54 20.36 3.02
CA LEU A 117 -1.97 21.64 3.58
C LEU A 117 -1.61 22.82 2.67
N THR A 118 -0.43 22.76 2.05
CA THR A 118 0.08 23.82 1.18
C THR A 118 -0.61 23.78 -0.18
N ALA A 119 -0.83 22.58 -0.71
CA ALA A 119 -1.42 22.36 -2.02
C ALA A 119 -2.95 22.63 -2.04
N CYS A 120 -3.69 22.18 -1.01
CA CYS A 120 -5.14 22.40 -0.95
C CYS A 120 -5.53 23.87 -0.77
N TRP A 121 -4.68 24.65 -0.10
CA TRP A 121 -4.96 26.07 0.14
C TRP A 121 -4.66 26.94 -1.09
N ASN A 122 -3.61 26.59 -1.84
CA ASN A 122 -3.14 27.40 -2.97
C ASN A 122 -3.76 26.99 -4.31
N ASN A 123 -4.19 25.73 -4.47
CA ASN A 123 -4.69 25.23 -5.74
C ASN A 123 -6.10 24.63 -5.60
N ARG A 124 -7.07 25.28 -6.26
CA ARG A 124 -8.47 24.84 -6.32
C ARG A 124 -8.62 23.44 -6.92
N ILE A 125 -7.72 23.08 -7.83
CA ILE A 125 -7.70 21.79 -8.50
C ILE A 125 -7.30 20.68 -7.49
N CYS A 126 -6.23 20.90 -6.72
CA CYS A 126 -5.79 19.97 -5.67
C CYS A 126 -6.87 19.77 -4.59
N PHE A 127 -7.58 20.84 -4.21
CA PHE A 127 -8.71 20.74 -3.30
C PHE A 127 -9.82 19.82 -3.83
N LEU A 128 -10.15 19.94 -5.12
CA LEU A 128 -11.18 19.10 -5.76
C LEU A 128 -10.73 17.65 -5.91
N GLN A 129 -9.44 17.39 -6.16
CA GLN A 129 -8.87 16.04 -6.16
C GLN A 129 -9.02 15.39 -4.78
N CYS A 130 -8.62 16.09 -3.70
CA CYS A 130 -8.80 15.59 -2.34
C CYS A 130 -10.27 15.32 -2.01
N LEU A 131 -11.18 16.20 -2.45
CA LEU A 131 -12.62 16.02 -2.26
C LEU A 131 -13.14 14.79 -3.00
N ALA A 132 -12.73 14.57 -4.25
CA ALA A 132 -13.10 13.39 -5.03
C ALA A 132 -12.59 12.09 -4.35
N SER A 133 -11.33 12.07 -3.90
CA SER A 133 -10.77 10.93 -3.17
C SER A 133 -11.51 10.67 -1.85
N LEU A 134 -11.87 11.72 -1.11
CA LEU A 134 -12.67 11.60 0.11
C LEU A 134 -14.06 11.03 -0.18
N LEU A 135 -14.72 11.50 -1.26
CA LEU A 135 -16.02 10.99 -1.68
C LEU A 135 -15.95 9.51 -2.08
N CYS A 136 -14.93 9.08 -2.83
CA CYS A 136 -14.71 7.67 -3.14
C CYS A 136 -14.52 6.84 -1.86
N GLY A 137 -13.69 7.32 -0.92
CA GLY A 137 -13.50 6.64 0.37
C GLY A 137 -14.77 6.52 1.20
N LEU A 138 -15.60 7.57 1.24
CA LEU A 138 -16.89 7.57 1.93
C LEU A 138 -17.89 6.65 1.24
N LEU A 139 -17.96 6.68 -0.09
CA LEU A 139 -18.78 5.76 -0.87
C LEU A 139 -18.41 4.32 -0.54
N ASN A 140 -17.13 3.97 -0.56
CA ASN A 140 -16.68 2.63 -0.19
C ASN A 140 -17.06 2.25 1.25
N ARG A 141 -16.83 3.16 2.19
CA ARG A 141 -17.15 2.90 3.61
C ARG A 141 -18.63 2.68 3.86
N PHE A 142 -19.49 3.51 3.26
CA PHE A 142 -20.94 3.44 3.45
C PHE A 142 -21.58 2.38 2.57
N GLY A 143 -21.18 2.26 1.32
CA GLY A 143 -21.66 1.24 0.40
C GLY A 143 -21.36 -0.15 0.93
N SER A 144 -20.14 -0.41 1.42
CA SER A 144 -19.81 -1.70 2.05
C SER A 144 -20.58 -1.96 3.36
N ARG A 145 -21.04 -0.90 4.05
CA ARG A 145 -21.81 -1.04 5.30
C ARG A 145 -23.30 -1.30 5.05
N TYR A 146 -23.88 -0.69 4.02
CA TYR A 146 -25.32 -0.73 3.77
C TYR A 146 -25.72 -1.74 2.70
N LEU A 147 -24.84 -2.03 1.74
CA LEU A 147 -25.12 -2.94 0.63
C LEU A 147 -24.60 -4.34 0.97
N HIS A 148 -25.52 -5.28 1.21
CA HIS A 148 -25.20 -6.69 1.52
C HIS A 148 -25.32 -7.60 0.29
N HIS A 149 -25.36 -7.02 -0.91
CA HIS A 149 -25.54 -7.76 -2.16
C HIS A 149 -24.20 -8.25 -2.73
N TYR A 150 -24.16 -9.43 -3.35
CA TYR A 150 -22.93 -9.96 -3.98
C TYR A 150 -22.34 -9.02 -5.04
N LEU A 151 -23.20 -8.28 -5.75
CA LEU A 151 -22.81 -7.26 -6.73
C LEU A 151 -22.48 -5.87 -6.13
N ALA A 152 -22.55 -5.71 -4.81
CA ALA A 152 -22.29 -4.42 -4.18
C ALA A 152 -20.86 -3.94 -4.43
N LEU A 153 -19.87 -4.82 -4.27
CA LEU A 153 -18.46 -4.48 -4.44
C LEU A 153 -18.10 -4.08 -5.89
N PRO A 154 -18.42 -4.87 -6.94
CA PRO A 154 -18.17 -4.44 -8.31
C PRO A 154 -19.00 -3.20 -8.71
N GLY A 155 -20.24 -3.07 -8.23
CA GLY A 155 -21.06 -1.88 -8.47
C GLY A 155 -20.47 -0.62 -7.83
N LEU A 156 -19.88 -0.76 -6.65
CA LEU A 156 -19.24 0.32 -5.93
C LEU A 156 -17.96 0.81 -6.63
N LEU A 157 -17.15 -0.11 -7.14
CA LEU A 157 -15.99 0.25 -7.97
C LEU A 157 -16.40 1.01 -9.24
N MET A 158 -17.48 0.58 -9.89
CA MET A 158 -18.03 1.32 -11.04
C MET A 158 -18.54 2.72 -10.65
N ALA A 159 -19.14 2.85 -9.47
CA ALA A 159 -19.58 4.14 -8.95
C ALA A 159 -18.40 5.07 -8.63
N GLU A 160 -17.31 4.56 -8.06
CA GLU A 160 -16.09 5.34 -7.81
C GLU A 160 -15.50 5.87 -9.12
N ILE A 161 -15.42 5.03 -10.16
CA ILE A 161 -14.98 5.45 -11.50
C ILE A 161 -15.90 6.56 -12.03
N ALA A 162 -17.21 6.38 -11.93
CA ALA A 162 -18.18 7.38 -12.38
C ALA A 162 -18.01 8.72 -11.63
N VAL A 163 -17.77 8.69 -10.32
CA VAL A 163 -17.54 9.90 -9.50
C VAL A 163 -16.31 10.66 -9.98
N VAL A 164 -15.21 9.96 -10.28
CA VAL A 164 -13.99 10.61 -10.81
C VAL A 164 -14.28 11.32 -12.14
N TYR A 165 -14.98 10.67 -13.08
CA TYR A 165 -15.32 11.29 -14.36
C TYR A 165 -16.33 12.45 -14.22
N VAL A 166 -17.30 12.35 -13.30
CA VAL A 166 -18.22 13.46 -13.00
C VAL A 166 -17.48 14.63 -12.38
N CYS A 167 -16.52 14.39 -11.48
CA CYS A 167 -15.66 15.43 -10.91
C CYS A 167 -14.82 16.11 -12.00
N LEU A 168 -14.22 15.36 -12.93
CA LEU A 168 -13.48 15.92 -14.08
C LEU A 168 -14.38 16.81 -14.95
N ALA A 169 -15.57 16.31 -15.32
CA ALA A 169 -16.54 17.05 -16.11
C ALA A 169 -17.01 18.34 -15.41
N ALA A 170 -17.22 18.30 -14.08
CA ALA A 170 -17.58 19.47 -13.30
C ALA A 170 -16.45 20.51 -13.21
N CYS A 171 -15.19 20.08 -13.34
CA CYS A 171 -14.02 20.96 -13.38
C CYS A 171 -13.75 21.53 -14.78
N GLY A 172 -14.42 21.02 -15.82
CA GLY A 172 -14.13 21.37 -17.21
C GLY A 172 -12.77 20.87 -17.71
N VAL A 173 -12.16 19.92 -17.00
CA VAL A 173 -10.86 19.33 -17.36
C VAL A 173 -11.11 18.21 -18.36
N SER A 174 -10.40 18.26 -19.48
CA SER A 174 -10.48 17.20 -20.50
C SER A 174 -9.83 15.91 -19.98
N VAL A 175 -10.23 14.75 -20.53
CA VAL A 175 -9.64 13.47 -20.12
C VAL A 175 -8.17 13.41 -20.49
N GLU A 176 -7.80 14.06 -21.58
CA GLU A 176 -6.44 14.20 -22.08
C GLU A 176 -5.58 15.04 -21.12
N GLU A 177 -6.07 16.21 -20.72
CA GLU A 177 -5.39 17.07 -19.74
C GLU A 177 -5.25 16.40 -18.37
N ALA A 178 -6.27 15.64 -17.94
CA ALA A 178 -6.19 14.84 -16.73
C ALA A 178 -5.16 13.70 -16.82
N ARG A 179 -4.88 13.17 -18.01
CA ARG A 179 -3.81 12.16 -18.21
C ARG A 179 -2.43 12.82 -18.20
N ASP A 180 -2.30 13.96 -18.88
CA ASP A 180 -1.04 14.72 -18.93
C ASP A 180 -0.62 15.20 -17.53
N ASP A 181 -1.59 15.58 -16.70
CA ASP A 181 -1.39 15.95 -15.29
C ASP A 181 -1.22 14.73 -14.35
N GLY A 182 -1.29 13.49 -14.87
CA GLY A 182 -1.06 12.27 -14.10
C GLY A 182 -2.23 11.82 -13.20
N TRP A 183 -3.45 12.34 -13.39
CA TRP A 183 -4.63 11.93 -12.61
C TRP A 183 -5.16 10.57 -13.04
N LEU A 184 -4.99 10.25 -14.32
CA LEU A 184 -5.42 9.00 -14.93
C LEU A 184 -4.19 8.26 -15.42
N PHE A 185 -4.21 6.93 -15.31
CA PHE A 185 -3.19 6.11 -15.93
C PHE A 185 -3.15 6.38 -17.44
N ASP A 186 -1.94 6.54 -17.95
CA ASP A 186 -1.73 6.67 -19.38
C ASP A 186 -2.14 5.37 -20.10
N SER A 187 -2.45 5.48 -21.39
CA SER A 187 -2.86 4.34 -22.20
C SER A 187 -1.75 3.27 -22.21
N VAL A 188 -1.99 2.15 -21.54
CA VAL A 188 -1.03 1.06 -21.49
C VAL A 188 -0.93 0.45 -22.88
N SER A 189 0.20 0.63 -23.55
CA SER A 189 0.45 -0.02 -24.84
C SER A 189 0.45 -1.54 -24.65
N ALA A 190 -0.22 -2.27 -25.54
CA ALA A 190 -0.50 -3.70 -25.40
C ALA A 190 0.75 -4.61 -25.27
N GLY A 191 1.95 -4.08 -25.50
CA GLY A 191 3.22 -4.80 -25.36
C GLY A 191 3.95 -4.63 -24.01
N SER A 192 3.53 -3.69 -23.14
CA SER A 192 4.31 -3.28 -21.96
C SER A 192 3.72 -3.69 -20.60
N VAL A 193 2.70 -4.55 -20.57
CA VAL A 193 2.00 -4.92 -19.31
C VAL A 193 2.89 -5.76 -18.37
N LEU A 194 3.90 -6.45 -18.93
CA LEU A 194 4.80 -7.35 -18.18
C LEU A 194 6.24 -6.82 -18.06
N THR A 195 6.58 -5.72 -18.74
CA THR A 195 7.93 -5.15 -18.71
C THR A 195 7.89 -3.75 -18.12
N LEU A 196 8.65 -3.54 -17.05
CA LEU A 196 8.98 -2.20 -16.58
C LEU A 196 9.52 -1.40 -17.78
N PRO A 197 9.08 -0.15 -18.01
CA PRO A 197 9.60 0.65 -19.11
C PRO A 197 11.13 0.67 -19.06
N ALA A 198 11.81 0.49 -20.19
CA ALA A 198 13.27 0.26 -20.24
C ALA A 198 14.10 1.31 -19.47
N ASN A 199 13.56 2.53 -19.36
CA ASN A 199 14.12 3.65 -18.60
C ASN A 199 14.25 3.36 -17.09
N TYR A 200 13.43 2.47 -16.54
CA TYR A 200 13.44 2.05 -15.13
C TYR A 200 14.27 0.79 -14.89
N VAL A 201 14.86 0.17 -15.91
CA VAL A 201 15.70 -1.06 -15.78
C VAL A 201 17.19 -0.75 -16.04
N ALA A 202 17.54 0.50 -16.32
CA ALA A 202 18.84 0.90 -16.86
C ALA A 202 20.03 0.84 -15.89
N HIS A 203 19.82 0.84 -14.57
CA HIS A 203 20.94 0.85 -13.61
C HIS A 203 21.50 -0.56 -13.31
N PRO A 204 22.83 -0.71 -13.19
CA PRO A 204 23.44 -1.95 -12.74
C PRO A 204 22.93 -2.34 -11.35
N ILE A 205 22.55 -3.60 -11.18
CA ILE A 205 22.01 -4.16 -9.92
C ILE A 205 22.98 -3.97 -8.73
N GLY A 206 24.28 -3.79 -8.99
CA GLY A 206 25.31 -3.58 -7.96
C GLY A 206 25.10 -2.33 -7.11
N ASP A 207 24.74 -1.19 -7.73
CA ASP A 207 24.53 0.07 -7.00
C ASP A 207 23.26 0.02 -6.14
N VAL A 208 22.25 -0.70 -6.63
CA VAL A 208 20.99 -0.95 -5.89
C VAL A 208 21.27 -1.79 -4.64
N TRP A 209 22.15 -2.81 -4.73
CA TRP A 209 22.51 -3.64 -3.58
C TRP A 209 23.26 -2.87 -2.49
N GLY A 210 24.15 -1.95 -2.87
CA GLY A 210 24.84 -1.06 -1.93
C GLY A 210 23.83 -0.25 -1.10
N LEU A 211 22.86 0.36 -1.77
CA LEU A 211 21.78 1.10 -1.14
C LEU A 211 20.93 0.22 -0.20
N VAL A 212 20.45 -0.92 -0.67
CA VAL A 212 19.61 -1.81 0.13
C VAL A 212 20.36 -2.34 1.36
N SER A 213 21.64 -2.68 1.21
CA SER A 213 22.46 -3.17 2.32
C SER A 213 22.65 -2.12 3.43
N SER A 214 22.74 -0.83 3.07
CA SER A 214 22.81 0.26 4.05
C SER A 214 21.54 0.40 4.90
N GLN A 215 20.40 -0.05 4.38
CA GLN A 215 19.08 0.06 5.02
C GLN A 215 18.59 -1.23 5.67
N ILE A 216 19.47 -2.23 5.83
CA ILE A 216 19.07 -3.54 6.35
C ILE A 216 18.47 -3.46 7.75
N TRP A 217 18.95 -2.53 8.59
CA TRP A 217 18.41 -2.31 9.93
C TRP A 217 16.99 -1.74 9.90
N SER A 218 16.72 -0.79 9.02
CA SER A 218 15.39 -0.22 8.81
C SER A 218 14.41 -1.31 8.33
N ILE A 219 14.85 -2.16 7.41
CA ILE A 219 14.06 -3.30 6.89
C ILE A 219 13.78 -4.32 8.01
N LEU A 220 14.78 -4.66 8.83
CA LEU A 220 14.59 -5.60 9.95
C LEU A 220 13.68 -5.01 11.04
N ALA A 221 13.86 -3.75 11.41
CA ALA A 221 13.05 -3.09 12.44
C ALA A 221 11.58 -3.00 12.03
N SER A 222 11.31 -2.56 10.80
CA SER A 222 9.94 -2.52 10.25
C SER A 222 9.33 -3.92 10.15
N MET A 223 10.09 -4.94 9.74
CA MET A 223 9.63 -6.32 9.69
C MET A 223 9.22 -6.82 11.09
N ILE A 224 10.04 -6.57 12.11
CA ILE A 224 9.73 -6.94 13.49
C ILE A 224 8.44 -6.25 13.93
N VAL A 225 8.31 -4.94 13.71
CA VAL A 225 7.10 -4.20 14.08
C VAL A 225 5.86 -4.76 13.40
N VAL A 226 5.90 -4.99 12.08
CA VAL A 226 4.76 -5.54 11.33
C VAL A 226 4.43 -6.96 11.80
N LEU A 227 5.44 -7.80 12.09
CA LEU A 227 5.24 -9.17 12.57
C LEU A 227 4.62 -9.18 13.96
N TRP A 228 5.10 -8.32 14.85
CA TRP A 228 4.52 -8.12 16.17
C TRP A 228 3.06 -7.68 16.10
N VAL A 229 2.74 -6.79 15.17
CA VAL A 229 1.40 -6.26 14.96
C VAL A 229 0.45 -7.31 14.41
N ASP A 230 0.84 -8.05 13.39
CA ASP A 230 -0.02 -9.09 12.81
C ASP A 230 -0.26 -10.22 13.82
N LEU A 231 0.73 -10.51 14.68
CA LEU A 231 0.54 -11.42 15.82
C LEU A 231 -0.46 -10.86 16.85
N ALA A 232 -0.36 -9.58 17.22
CA ALA A 232 -1.22 -8.93 18.20
C ALA A 232 -2.66 -8.70 17.69
N ALA A 233 -2.82 -8.38 16.40
CA ALA A 233 -4.11 -8.18 15.73
C ALA A 233 -4.91 -9.49 15.57
N GLY A 234 -4.27 -10.63 15.81
CA GLY A 234 -4.90 -11.93 15.71
C GLY A 234 -5.21 -12.36 14.29
N THR A 235 -4.61 -11.73 13.27
CA THR A 235 -4.79 -12.09 11.85
C THR A 235 -4.09 -13.40 11.47
N VAL A 236 -3.19 -13.91 12.33
CA VAL A 236 -2.67 -15.27 12.26
C VAL A 236 -3.61 -16.21 13.04
N VAL A 237 -4.57 -16.83 12.34
CA VAL A 237 -5.43 -17.93 12.86
C VAL A 237 -5.57 -19.01 11.81
#